data_AF-A0A928DG67-F1
#
_entry.id   AF-A0A928DG67-F1
#
_cell.length_a   1.000
_cell.length_b   1.000
_cell.length_c   1.000
_cell.angle_alpha   90.00
_cell.angle_beta   90.00
_cell.angle_gamma   90.00
#
_symmetry.space_group_name_H-M   'P 1'
#
loop_
_entity.id
_entity.type
_entity.pdbx_description
1 polymer ?
#
loop_
_entity_poly.entity_id
_entity_poly.type
_entity_poly.pdbx_seq_one_letter_code
_entity_poly.pdbx_strand_id
1 'polypeptide(L)'
;MPELFHNLTFLAGLCSAAAVTFASLVVINFMTETSAKYKERYIRETGIEYEDILLSMPAGRVFDLSLGVSALGMFLGILLISLVADSPDMPMIVLVGIIGAVVCFPIPRAILKHMKKKRLQKFNEQLEDALLSISGSLKAGFSILQALDLIASENRPPISYEFTVLMQELRLGVPFEDALEKMSKRVG
;
A
#
# COMPACT_ATOMS: atom_id res chain seq x y z
N MET A 1 -28.47 -43.96 8.42
CA MET A 1 -27.28 -43.67 9.24
C MET A 1 -26.10 -42.97 8.52
N PRO A 2 -25.93 -42.97 7.18
CA PRO A 2 -24.80 -42.27 6.54
C PRO A 2 -24.98 -40.74 6.41
N GLU A 3 -26.22 -40.26 6.28
CA GLU A 3 -26.56 -38.82 6.20
C GLU A 3 -26.13 -38.00 7.43
N LEU A 4 -26.15 -38.61 8.62
CA LEU A 4 -25.81 -37.93 9.88
C LEU A 4 -24.30 -37.65 9.98
N PHE A 5 -23.47 -38.55 9.45
CA PHE A 5 -22.02 -38.39 9.42
C PHE A 5 -21.60 -37.31 8.42
N HIS A 6 -22.30 -37.21 7.27
CA HIS A 6 -22.03 -36.19 6.26
C HIS A 6 -22.34 -34.77 6.76
N ASN A 7 -23.48 -34.60 7.45
CA ASN A 7 -23.82 -33.34 8.10
C ASN A 7 -22.85 -32.99 9.24
N LEU A 8 -22.35 -33.98 9.99
CA LEU A 8 -21.39 -33.74 11.08
C LEU A 8 -20.01 -33.33 10.56
N THR A 9 -19.53 -33.94 9.46
CA THR A 9 -18.28 -33.53 8.80
C THR A 9 -18.41 -32.15 8.14
N PHE A 10 -19.58 -31.84 7.57
CA PHE A 10 -19.88 -30.52 7.02
C PHE A 10 -19.87 -29.45 8.10
N LEU A 11 -20.52 -29.70 9.25
CA LEU A 11 -20.58 -28.78 10.39
C LEU A 11 -19.21 -28.61 11.07
N ALA A 12 -18.41 -29.68 11.16
CA ALA A 12 -17.05 -29.64 11.68
C ALA A 12 -16.10 -28.84 10.77
N GLY A 13 -16.23 -29.00 9.45
CA GLY A 13 -15.52 -28.19 8.45
C GLY A 13 -15.86 -26.70 8.58
N LEU A 14 -17.16 -26.39 8.68
CA LEU A 14 -17.66 -25.02 8.84
C LEU A 14 -17.16 -24.37 10.16
N CYS A 15 -17.16 -25.11 11.27
CA CYS A 15 -16.65 -24.63 12.55
C CYS A 15 -15.14 -24.40 12.56
N SER A 16 -14.35 -25.29 11.94
CA SER A 16 -12.89 -25.12 11.86
C SER A 16 -12.50 -23.92 11.00
N ALA A 17 -13.18 -23.74 9.87
CA ALA A 17 -12.95 -22.63 8.96
C ALA A 17 -13.40 -21.29 9.57
N ALA A 18 -14.52 -21.27 10.29
CA ALA A 18 -14.98 -20.10 11.04
C ALA A 18 -14.05 -19.73 12.20
N ALA A 19 -13.49 -20.71 12.91
CA ALA A 19 -12.55 -20.47 14.01
C ALA A 19 -11.21 -19.89 13.52
N VAL A 20 -10.70 -20.42 12.41
CA VAL A 20 -9.44 -19.95 11.79
C VAL A 20 -9.60 -18.55 11.19
N THR A 21 -10.73 -18.25 10.55
CA THR A 21 -11.01 -16.89 10.04
C THR A 21 -11.24 -15.90 11.16
N PHE A 22 -11.96 -16.28 12.21
CA PHE A 22 -12.17 -15.43 13.38
C PHE A 22 -10.84 -15.14 14.10
N ALA A 23 -9.98 -16.14 14.29
CA ALA A 23 -8.65 -15.95 14.86
C ALA A 23 -7.76 -15.05 13.98
N SER A 24 -7.80 -15.22 12.65
CA SER A 24 -7.08 -14.36 11.71
C SER A 24 -7.59 -12.91 11.75
N LEU A 25 -8.91 -12.69 11.85
CA LEU A 25 -9.51 -11.36 11.93
C LEU A 25 -9.21 -10.66 13.26
N VAL A 26 -9.20 -11.39 14.37
CA VAL A 26 -8.82 -10.86 15.70
C VAL A 26 -7.36 -10.40 15.72
N VAL A 27 -6.44 -11.16 15.11
CA VAL A 27 -5.03 -10.77 15.02
C VAL A 27 -4.82 -9.53 14.14
N ILE A 28 -5.56 -9.43 13.03
CA ILE A 28 -5.55 -8.24 12.16
C ILE A 28 -6.06 -7.01 12.93
N ASN A 29 -7.15 -7.14 13.69
CA ASN A 29 -7.73 -6.04 14.46
C ASN A 29 -6.89 -5.63 15.69
N PHE A 30 -6.25 -6.58 16.37
CA PHE A 30 -5.38 -6.26 17.51
C PHE A 30 -4.15 -5.43 17.08
N MET A 31 -3.66 -5.65 15.86
CA MET A 31 -2.49 -4.94 15.34
C MET A 31 -2.81 -3.55 14.78
N THR A 32 -4.08 -3.28 14.42
CA THR A 32 -4.54 -1.93 14.04
C THR A 32 -4.75 -1.01 15.25
N GLU A 33 -5.14 -1.55 16.41
CA GLU A 33 -5.34 -0.76 17.64
C GLU A 33 -4.03 -0.20 18.23
N THR A 34 -2.91 -0.91 18.11
CA THR A 34 -1.61 -0.41 18.59
C THR A 34 -1.09 0.75 17.73
N SER A 35 -1.51 0.82 16.45
CA SER A 35 -1.17 1.90 15.53
C SER A 35 -1.99 3.19 15.74
N ALA A 36 -3.08 3.15 16.51
CA ALA A 36 -3.91 4.33 16.78
C ALA A 36 -3.20 5.35 17.69
N LYS A 37 -2.30 4.88 18.56
CA LYS A 37 -1.55 5.73 19.52
C LYS A 37 -0.41 6.55 18.92
N TYR A 38 -0.03 6.31 17.66
CA TYR A 38 0.97 7.12 16.95
C TYR A 38 0.34 8.19 16.04
N LYS A 39 -0.98 8.14 15.81
CA LYS A 39 -1.68 8.93 14.78
C LYS A 39 -2.13 10.32 15.27
N GLU A 40 -2.21 10.55 16.58
CA GLU A 40 -2.63 11.85 17.12
C GLU A 40 -1.51 12.91 17.16
N ARG A 41 -0.23 12.51 17.15
CA ARG A 41 0.89 13.46 17.28
C ARG A 41 1.36 14.08 15.95
N TYR A 42 0.97 13.53 14.81
CA TYR A 42 1.45 13.96 13.48
C TYR A 42 0.38 14.67 12.63
N ILE A 43 -0.91 14.47 12.91
CA ILE A 43 -2.02 15.02 12.11
C ILE A 43 -2.36 16.48 12.47
N ARG A 44 -1.83 17.02 13.57
CA ARG A 44 -2.19 18.39 14.01
C ARG A 44 -1.42 19.53 13.33
N GLU A 45 -0.36 19.26 12.57
CA GLU A 45 0.50 20.33 12.02
C GLU A 45 0.52 20.47 10.50
N THR A 46 0.05 19.48 9.73
CA THR A 46 0.10 19.59 8.27
C THR A 46 -1.14 18.97 7.64
N GLY A 47 -1.94 19.82 6.98
CA GLY A 47 -3.11 19.44 6.18
C GLY A 47 -2.72 18.66 4.93
N ILE A 48 -2.15 17.47 5.12
CA ILE A 48 -1.74 16.58 4.04
C ILE A 48 -2.95 15.75 3.64
N GLU A 49 -3.36 15.88 2.38
CA GLU A 49 -4.36 15.03 1.73
C GLU A 49 -4.01 13.55 1.96
N TYR A 50 -5.04 12.79 2.32
CA TYR A 50 -5.01 11.36 2.67
C TYR A 50 -4.27 10.45 1.67
N GLU A 51 -3.92 10.96 0.49
CA GLU A 51 -3.16 10.29 -0.56
C GLU A 51 -1.67 10.10 -0.23
N ASP A 52 -1.03 10.98 0.56
CA ASP A 52 0.37 10.81 0.98
C ASP A 52 0.54 9.88 2.20
N ILE A 53 -0.58 9.59 2.90
CA ILE A 53 -0.65 8.56 3.95
C ILE A 53 -0.57 7.15 3.33
N LEU A 54 -0.94 6.98 2.06
CA LEU A 54 -0.94 5.69 1.37
C LEU A 54 0.45 5.27 0.87
N LEU A 55 1.42 6.19 0.77
CA LEU A 55 2.76 5.90 0.22
C LEU A 55 3.89 5.87 1.26
N SER A 56 3.59 6.18 2.52
CA SER A 56 4.48 5.97 3.66
C SER A 56 4.00 4.82 4.55
N MET A 57 3.49 3.73 3.95
CA MET A 57 3.27 2.49 4.71
C MET A 57 4.62 1.97 5.19
N PRO A 58 4.86 1.84 6.51
CA PRO A 58 6.01 1.11 7.00
C PRO A 58 5.95 -0.30 6.40
N ALA A 59 7.09 -0.80 5.89
CA ALA A 59 7.18 -2.07 5.17
C ALA A 59 6.54 -3.27 5.91
N GLY A 60 6.32 -3.16 7.23
CA GLY A 60 5.52 -4.10 8.02
C GLY A 60 4.04 -4.22 7.60
N ARG A 61 3.37 -3.14 7.17
CA ARG A 61 1.95 -3.17 6.78
C ARG A 61 1.68 -3.93 5.48
N VAL A 62 2.66 -3.96 4.58
CA VAL A 62 2.58 -4.75 3.34
C VAL A 62 2.57 -6.24 3.65
N PHE A 63 3.34 -6.64 4.66
CA PHE A 63 3.38 -8.01 5.14
C PHE A 63 2.05 -8.41 5.79
N ASP A 64 1.52 -7.56 6.68
CA ASP A 64 0.24 -7.82 7.35
C ASP A 64 -0.96 -7.88 6.38
N LEU A 65 -1.00 -6.96 5.39
CA LEU A 65 -2.04 -6.98 4.36
C LEU A 65 -1.91 -8.23 3.47
N SER A 66 -0.68 -8.66 3.17
CA SER A 66 -0.44 -9.87 2.39
C SER A 66 -0.80 -11.16 3.12
N LEU A 67 -0.58 -11.18 4.43
CA LEU A 67 -1.04 -12.25 5.31
C LEU A 67 -2.58 -12.32 5.31
N GLY A 68 -3.27 -11.18 5.45
CA GLY A 68 -4.73 -11.12 5.42
C GLY A 68 -5.32 -11.60 4.08
N VAL A 69 -4.77 -11.16 2.95
CA VAL A 69 -5.26 -11.57 1.61
C VAL A 69 -4.98 -13.05 1.34
N SER A 70 -3.82 -13.58 1.75
CA SER A 70 -3.50 -15.00 1.58
C SER A 70 -4.35 -15.91 2.48
N ALA A 71 -4.66 -15.49 3.71
CA ALA A 71 -5.57 -16.20 4.62
C ALA A 71 -7.01 -16.25 4.08
N LEU A 72 -7.50 -15.13 3.51
CA LEU A 72 -8.81 -15.09 2.84
C LEU A 72 -8.85 -15.99 1.59
N GLY A 73 -7.79 -15.99 0.79
CA GLY A 73 -7.68 -16.86 -0.39
C GLY A 73 -7.67 -18.34 -0.03
N MET A 74 -6.95 -18.72 1.03
CA MET A 74 -6.96 -20.08 1.57
C MET A 74 -8.35 -20.47 2.07
N PHE A 75 -9.04 -19.59 2.80
CA PHE A 75 -10.39 -19.85 3.31
C PHE A 75 -11.42 -19.99 2.17
N LEU A 76 -11.41 -19.10 1.19
CA LEU A 76 -12.29 -19.17 0.02
C LEU A 76 -12.05 -20.44 -0.81
N GLY A 77 -10.78 -20.84 -0.99
CA GLY A 77 -10.43 -22.06 -1.72
C GLY A 77 -10.96 -23.32 -1.04
N ILE A 78 -10.80 -23.42 0.29
CA ILE A 78 -11.30 -24.56 1.07
C ILE A 78 -12.84 -24.57 1.10
N LEU A 79 -13.47 -23.39 1.23
CA LEU A 79 -14.93 -23.25 1.24
C LEU A 79 -15.56 -23.61 -0.11
N LEU A 80 -15.00 -23.15 -1.23
CA LEU A 80 -15.51 -23.48 -2.57
C LEU A 80 -15.42 -24.97 -2.87
N ILE A 81 -14.31 -25.62 -2.51
CA ILE A 81 -14.18 -27.07 -2.71
C ILE A 81 -15.13 -27.87 -1.84
N SER A 82 -15.34 -27.43 -0.60
CA SER A 82 -16.28 -28.10 0.33
C SER A 82 -17.74 -27.92 -0.09
N LEU A 83 -18.05 -26.93 -0.94
CA LEU A 83 -19.41 -26.67 -1.45
C LEU A 83 -19.68 -27.31 -2.82
N VAL A 84 -18.63 -27.53 -3.63
CA VAL A 84 -18.74 -28.08 -4.99
C VAL A 84 -18.52 -29.59 -5.03
N ALA A 85 -17.76 -30.17 -4.09
CA ALA A 85 -17.49 -31.61 -4.06
C ALA A 85 -18.35 -32.33 -3.01
N ASP A 86 -19.16 -33.30 -3.44
CA ASP A 86 -19.95 -34.19 -2.57
C ASP A 86 -19.08 -35.18 -1.76
N SER A 87 -17.82 -35.38 -2.14
CA SER A 87 -16.84 -36.18 -1.39
C SER A 87 -15.42 -35.70 -1.69
N PRO A 88 -14.98 -34.60 -1.08
CA PRO A 88 -13.63 -34.10 -1.32
C PRO A 88 -12.63 -34.98 -0.57
N ASP A 89 -11.75 -35.65 -1.33
CA ASP A 89 -10.59 -36.32 -0.77
C ASP A 89 -9.72 -35.30 -0.02
N MET A 90 -9.38 -35.58 1.24
CA MET A 90 -8.49 -34.75 2.08
C MET A 90 -7.26 -34.19 1.35
N PRO A 91 -6.52 -34.95 0.50
CA PRO A 91 -5.38 -34.40 -0.25
C PRO A 91 -5.76 -33.31 -1.25
N MET A 92 -6.95 -33.37 -1.88
CA MET A 92 -7.38 -32.36 -2.86
C MET A 92 -7.73 -31.02 -2.20
N ILE A 93 -8.35 -31.05 -1.01
CA ILE A 93 -8.66 -29.83 -0.24
C ILE A 93 -7.37 -29.09 0.13
N VAL A 94 -6.37 -29.83 0.62
CA VAL A 94 -5.06 -29.27 1.00
C VAL A 94 -4.34 -28.70 -0.22
N LEU A 95 -4.36 -29.41 -1.34
CA LEU A 95 -3.69 -28.98 -2.57
C LEU A 95 -4.27 -27.66 -3.10
N VAL A 96 -5.59 -27.50 -3.11
CA VAL A 96 -6.22 -26.24 -3.56
C VAL A 96 -6.08 -25.11 -2.55
N GLY A 97 -6.11 -25.40 -1.25
CA GLY A 97 -5.78 -24.41 -0.21
C GLY A 97 -4.37 -23.85 -0.36
N ILE A 98 -3.39 -24.72 -0.67
CA ILE A 98 -2.00 -24.32 -0.93
C ILE A 98 -1.91 -23.51 -2.23
N ILE A 99 -2.57 -23.93 -3.31
CA ILE A 99 -2.56 -23.19 -4.58
C ILE A 99 -3.18 -21.79 -4.39
N GLY A 100 -4.31 -21.69 -3.68
CA GLY A 100 -4.95 -20.41 -3.36
C GLY A 100 -4.03 -19.48 -2.56
N ALA A 101 -3.33 -20.01 -1.56
CA ALA A 101 -2.36 -19.23 -0.78
C ALA A 101 -1.18 -18.74 -1.64
N VAL A 102 -0.61 -19.61 -2.49
CA VAL A 102 0.53 -19.28 -3.36
C VAL A 102 0.15 -18.23 -4.41
N VAL A 103 -1.05 -18.32 -4.99
CA VAL A 103 -1.52 -17.37 -6.01
C VAL A 103 -1.89 -16.01 -5.39
N CYS A 104 -2.45 -15.99 -4.17
CA CYS A 104 -2.82 -14.75 -3.50
C CYS A 104 -1.64 -14.02 -2.84
N PHE A 105 -0.56 -14.73 -2.49
CA PHE A 105 0.63 -14.15 -1.87
C PHE A 105 1.30 -13.00 -2.66
N PRO A 106 1.50 -13.08 -3.99
CA PRO A 106 2.14 -12.00 -4.76
C PRO A 106 1.23 -10.80 -5.05
N ILE A 107 -0.11 -10.94 -4.92
CA ILE A 107 -1.08 -9.90 -5.33
C ILE A 107 -0.83 -8.54 -4.64
N PRO A 108 -0.66 -8.47 -3.31
CA PRO A 108 -0.41 -7.20 -2.62
C PRO A 108 0.89 -6.52 -3.07
N ARG A 109 1.96 -7.29 -3.31
CA ARG A 109 3.23 -6.76 -3.81
C ARG A 109 3.08 -6.19 -5.22
N ALA A 110 2.30 -6.85 -6.07
CA ALA A 110 2.01 -6.38 -7.41
C ALA A 110 1.21 -5.07 -7.40
N ILE A 111 0.19 -4.97 -6.54
CA ILE A 111 -0.61 -3.74 -6.36
C ILE A 111 0.28 -2.58 -5.93
N LEU A 112 1.16 -2.77 -4.94
CA LEU A 112 2.06 -1.71 -4.48
C LEU A 112 3.05 -1.27 -5.56
N LYS A 113 3.62 -2.21 -6.31
CA LYS A 113 4.49 -1.90 -7.44
C LYS A 113 3.73 -1.10 -8.50
N HIS A 114 2.48 -1.45 -8.75
CA HIS A 114 1.62 -0.71 -9.67
C HIS A 114 1.31 0.70 -9.17
N MET A 115 1.01 0.87 -7.88
CA MET A 115 0.79 2.19 -7.27
C MET A 115 2.05 3.07 -7.30
N LYS A 116 3.23 2.53 -6.97
CA LYS A 116 4.51 3.27 -7.08
C LYS A 116 4.75 3.70 -8.53
N LYS A 117 4.55 2.80 -9.49
CA LYS A 117 4.70 3.11 -10.92
C LYS A 117 3.74 4.23 -11.35
N LYS A 118 2.48 4.17 -10.91
CA LYS A 118 1.48 5.20 -11.22
C LYS A 118 1.85 6.56 -10.60
N ARG A 119 2.36 6.60 -9.36
CA ARG A 119 2.87 7.83 -8.73
C ARG A 119 4.04 8.41 -9.51
N LEU A 120 5.01 7.57 -9.89
CA LEU A 120 6.19 7.99 -10.66
C LEU A 120 5.79 8.52 -12.05
N GLN A 121 4.86 7.86 -12.74
CA GLN A 121 4.32 8.34 -14.01
C GLN A 121 3.69 9.73 -13.86
N LYS A 122 2.81 9.90 -12.86
CA LYS A 122 2.18 11.20 -12.57
C LYS A 122 3.21 12.28 -12.21
N PHE A 123 4.26 11.92 -11.46
CA PHE A 123 5.35 12.83 -11.15
C PHE A 123 6.11 13.27 -12.40
N ASN A 124 6.46 12.33 -13.29
CA ASN A 124 7.18 12.64 -14.53
C ASN A 124 6.36 13.52 -15.47
N GLU A 125 5.06 13.27 -15.59
CA GLU A 125 4.13 14.13 -16.36
C GLU A 125 4.13 15.55 -15.80
N GLN A 126 4.01 15.71 -14.48
CA GLN A 126 4.06 17.03 -13.83
C GLN A 126 5.45 17.69 -13.93
N LEU A 127 6.52 16.90 -13.95
CA LEU A 127 7.89 17.40 -14.02
C LEU A 127 8.17 18.06 -15.36
N GLU A 128 7.62 17.53 -16.46
CA GLU A 128 7.72 18.15 -17.77
C GLU A 128 7.15 19.58 -17.77
N ASP A 129 5.94 19.75 -17.25
CA ASP A 129 5.29 21.05 -17.11
C ASP A 129 6.05 21.99 -16.14
N ALA A 130 6.55 21.45 -15.03
CA ALA A 130 7.32 22.22 -14.06
C ALA A 130 8.64 22.74 -14.63
N LEU A 131 9.36 21.94 -15.43
CA LEU A 131 10.59 22.37 -16.09
C LEU A 131 10.35 23.49 -17.10
N LEU A 132 9.23 23.43 -17.83
CA LEU A 132 8.82 24.52 -18.73
C LEU A 132 8.53 25.81 -17.96
N SER A 133 7.80 25.69 -16.84
CA SER A 133 7.49 26.83 -15.96
C SER A 133 8.77 27.44 -15.36
N ILE A 134 9.68 26.62 -14.82
CA ILE A 134 10.98 27.06 -14.29
C ILE A 134 11.78 27.80 -15.38
N SER A 135 11.87 27.23 -16.58
CA SER A 135 12.55 27.87 -17.72
C SER A 135 11.94 29.23 -18.06
N GLY A 136 10.60 29.33 -18.05
CA GLY A 136 9.87 30.58 -18.24
C GLY A 136 10.18 31.62 -17.16
N SER A 137 10.14 31.23 -15.88
CA SER A 137 10.48 32.10 -14.75
C SER A 137 11.93 32.59 -14.83
N LEU A 138 12.88 31.71 -15.14
CA LEU A 138 14.29 32.10 -15.28
C LEU A 138 14.49 33.10 -16.42
N LYS A 139 13.83 32.91 -17.57
CA LYS A 139 13.87 33.86 -18.69
C LYS A 139 13.23 35.22 -18.35
N ALA A 140 12.21 35.21 -17.48
CA ALA A 140 11.60 36.42 -16.95
C ALA A 140 12.44 37.13 -15.88
N GLY A 141 13.60 36.56 -15.50
CA GLY A 141 14.54 37.16 -14.56
C GLY A 141 14.37 36.72 -13.10
N PHE A 142 13.53 35.72 -12.83
CA PHE A 142 13.41 35.15 -11.49
C PHE A 142 14.69 34.39 -11.11
N SER A 143 15.02 34.39 -9.81
CA SER A 143 16.06 33.51 -9.29
C SER A 143 15.62 32.05 -9.33
N ILE A 144 16.58 31.11 -9.39
CA ILE A 144 16.29 29.68 -9.36
C ILE A 144 15.45 29.28 -8.13
N LEU A 145 15.75 29.86 -6.96
CA LEU A 145 15.00 29.58 -5.73
C LEU A 145 13.55 30.05 -5.82
N GLN A 146 13.29 31.21 -6.43
CA GLN A 146 11.91 31.69 -6.65
C GLN A 146 11.16 30.81 -7.65
N ALA A 147 11.82 30.37 -8.72
CA ALA A 147 11.22 29.47 -9.70
C ALA A 147 10.84 28.13 -9.07
N LEU A 148 11.69 27.58 -8.20
CA LEU A 148 11.42 26.32 -7.48
C LEU A 148 10.31 26.48 -6.42
N ASP A 149 10.29 27.60 -5.70
CA ASP A 149 9.26 27.92 -4.70
C ASP A 149 7.87 28.01 -5.36
N LEU A 150 7.80 28.59 -6.57
CA LEU A 150 6.58 28.64 -7.37
C LEU A 150 6.04 27.24 -7.67
N ILE A 151 6.91 26.31 -8.07
CA ILE A 151 6.52 24.91 -8.32
C ILE A 151 6.01 24.24 -7.05
N ALA A 152 6.67 24.49 -5.91
CA ALA A 152 6.28 23.96 -4.62
C ALA A 152 4.89 24.43 -4.18
N SER A 153 4.51 25.68 -4.46
CA SER A 153 3.23 26.26 -4.02
C SER A 153 2.07 26.09 -5.00
N GLU A 154 2.31 26.11 -6.31
CA GLU A 154 1.24 26.18 -7.31
C GLU A 154 0.78 24.82 -7.84
N ASN A 155 1.59 23.78 -7.69
CA ASN A 155 1.29 22.46 -8.25
C ASN A 155 0.54 21.56 -7.27
N ARG A 156 -0.08 20.52 -7.85
CA ARG A 156 -0.73 19.46 -7.06
C ARG A 156 0.25 18.33 -6.74
N PRO A 157 0.03 17.57 -5.65
CA PRO A 157 0.81 16.37 -5.38
C PRO A 157 0.82 15.40 -6.58
N PRO A 158 1.92 14.68 -6.85
CA PRO A 158 3.13 14.52 -6.02
C PRO A 158 4.25 15.58 -6.19
N ILE A 159 4.25 16.41 -7.24
CA ILE A 159 5.41 17.30 -7.51
C ILE A 159 5.58 18.41 -6.46
N SER A 160 4.48 19.05 -6.03
CA SER A 160 4.54 20.14 -5.04
C SER A 160 5.14 19.70 -3.71
N TYR A 161 4.85 18.46 -3.30
CA TYR A 161 5.42 17.86 -2.09
C TYR A 161 6.94 17.75 -2.20
N GLU A 162 7.45 17.15 -3.26
CA GLU A 162 8.90 16.93 -3.43
C GLU A 162 9.67 18.24 -3.58
N PHE A 163 9.10 19.22 -4.28
CA PHE A 163 9.69 20.56 -4.41
C PHE A 163 9.62 21.34 -3.09
N THR A 164 8.59 21.13 -2.26
CA THR A 164 8.54 21.68 -0.89
C THR A 164 9.66 21.12 -0.03
N VAL A 165 9.89 19.80 -0.08
CA VAL A 165 10.99 19.15 0.65
C VAL A 165 12.35 19.63 0.12
N LEU A 166 12.51 19.73 -1.21
CA LEU A 166 13.70 20.31 -1.84
C LEU A 166 13.98 21.70 -1.29
N MET A 167 12.99 22.60 -1.31
CA MET A 167 13.14 23.97 -0.79
C MET A 167 13.49 24.00 0.71
N GLN A 168 12.92 23.08 1.50
CA GLN A 168 13.27 22.95 2.91
C GLN A 168 14.73 22.53 3.10
N GLU A 169 15.24 21.57 2.33
CA GLU A 169 16.64 21.15 2.38
C GLU A 169 17.59 22.29 1.98
N LEU A 170 17.25 23.05 0.93
CA LEU A 170 18.04 24.21 0.51
C LEU A 170 18.07 25.30 1.60
N ARG A 171 16.95 25.56 2.28
CA ARG A 171 16.87 26.51 3.41
C ARG A 171 17.70 26.06 4.61
N LEU A 172 17.93 24.75 4.76
CA LEU A 172 18.80 24.16 5.78
C LEU A 172 20.28 24.15 5.37
N GLY A 173 20.62 24.69 4.19
CA GLY A 173 22.00 24.78 3.69
C GLY A 173 22.52 23.50 3.05
N VAL A 174 21.64 22.54 2.72
CA VAL A 174 22.03 21.38 1.91
C VAL A 174 22.44 21.88 0.52
N PRO A 175 23.58 21.44 -0.04
CA PRO A 175 23.96 21.77 -1.41
C PRO A 175 22.86 21.41 -2.41
N PHE A 176 22.70 22.24 -3.45
CA PHE A 176 21.62 22.08 -4.42
C PHE A 176 21.61 20.71 -5.11
N GLU A 177 22.80 20.24 -5.50
CA GLU A 177 23.01 18.94 -6.15
C GLU A 177 22.61 17.78 -5.22
N ASP A 178 23.03 17.83 -3.95
CA ASP A 178 22.70 16.82 -2.93
C ASP A 178 21.19 16.76 -2.66
N ALA A 179 20.53 17.93 -2.61
CA ALA A 179 19.10 18.02 -2.37
C ALA A 179 18.29 17.46 -3.55
N LEU A 180 18.73 17.72 -4.79
CA LEU A 180 18.15 17.11 -5.99
C LEU A 180 18.37 15.60 -6.03
N GLU A 181 19.55 15.11 -5.67
CA GLU A 181 19.84 13.67 -5.63
C GLU A 181 18.95 12.96 -4.60
N LYS A 182 18.76 13.55 -3.43
CA LYS A 182 17.82 13.04 -2.40
C LYS A 182 16.39 13.02 -2.91
N MET A 183 15.95 14.07 -3.61
CA MET A 183 14.63 14.09 -4.25
C MET A 183 14.48 12.96 -5.27
N SER A 184 15.46 12.75 -6.15
CA SER A 184 15.46 11.65 -7.12
C SER A 184 15.35 10.28 -6.44
N LYS A 185 16.07 10.06 -5.34
CA LYS A 185 16.00 8.81 -4.55
C LYS A 185 14.64 8.59 -3.88
N ARG A 186 13.90 9.64 -3.49
CA ARG A 186 12.58 9.53 -2.85
C ARG A 186 11.48 9.19 -3.85
N VAL A 187 11.46 9.87 -4.99
CA VAL A 187 10.47 9.60 -6.06
C VAL A 187 10.72 8.20 -6.65
N GLY A 188 12.00 7.84 -6.80
CA GLY A 188 12.52 6.49 -6.79
C GLY A 188 12.39 5.68 -8.06
#